data_AF-A0AA43DIL3-F1
#
_entry.id   AF-A0AA43DIL3-F1
#
_cell.length_a   1.000
_cell.length_b   1.000
_cell.length_c   1.000
_cell.angle_alpha   90.00
_cell.angle_beta   90.00
_cell.angle_gamma   90.00
#
_symmetry.space_group_name_H-M   'P 1'
#
loop_
_entity.id
_entity.type
_entity.pdbx_description
1 polymer ?
#
loop_
_entity_poly.entity_id
_entity_poly.type
_entity_poly.pdbx_seq_one_letter_code
_entity_poly.pdbx_strand_id
1 'polypeptide(L)'
;MNTCAYCHDRKGKRPCPSLGNLICSLCCGEHRITRIACPADCRYLGTGSDYQQKRLSEQFSPVRRDFYRELDESGGQKAVALFNLIEVITFSYFEGRRDGQDAEVITALQALRRTLSPLHV
;
A
#
# COMPACT_ATOMS: atom_id res chain seq x y z
N MET A 1 30.31 -18.70 6.07
CA MET A 1 29.46 -17.60 5.57
C MET A 1 28.01 -17.97 5.85
N ASN A 2 27.24 -17.12 6.52
CA ASN A 2 25.84 -17.46 6.81
C ASN A 2 24.98 -17.30 5.54
N THR A 3 24.41 -18.40 5.08
CA THR A 3 23.43 -18.44 4.00
C THR A 3 22.06 -18.02 4.52
N CYS A 4 21.19 -17.59 3.60
CA CYS A 4 19.82 -17.22 3.90
C CYS A 4 19.06 -18.43 4.46
N ALA A 5 18.48 -18.29 5.65
CA ALA A 5 17.70 -19.34 6.29
C ALA A 5 16.39 -19.69 5.57
N TYR A 6 15.99 -18.89 4.57
CA TYR A 6 14.79 -19.14 3.78
C TYR A 6 15.10 -19.81 2.42
N CYS A 7 16.02 -19.24 1.65
CA CYS A 7 16.32 -19.74 0.30
C CYS A 7 17.60 -20.56 0.19
N HIS A 8 18.45 -20.55 1.22
CA HIS A 8 19.76 -21.21 1.30
C HIS A 8 20.81 -20.87 0.23
N ASP A 9 20.42 -20.11 -0.79
CA ASP A 9 21.23 -19.78 -1.96
C ASP A 9 21.98 -18.44 -1.81
N ARG A 10 21.33 -17.44 -1.22
CA ARG A 10 21.89 -16.08 -1.07
C ARG A 10 22.48 -15.85 0.30
N LYS A 11 23.41 -14.89 0.43
CA LYS A 11 23.98 -14.48 1.73
C LYS A 11 22.89 -13.92 2.65
N GLY A 12 22.81 -14.45 3.88
CA GLY A 12 21.97 -13.90 4.94
C GLY A 12 22.51 -12.54 5.40
N LYS A 13 21.67 -11.51 5.40
CA LYS A 13 22.05 -10.13 5.75
C LYS A 13 21.23 -9.52 6.89
N ARG A 14 20.06 -10.09 7.21
CA ARG A 14 19.11 -9.55 8.19
C ARG A 14 18.79 -10.63 9.24
N PRO A 15 18.91 -10.38 10.55
CA PRO A 15 18.35 -11.27 11.56
C PRO A 15 16.82 -11.37 11.42
N CYS A 16 16.30 -12.58 11.29
CA CYS A 16 14.87 -12.85 11.24
C CYS A 16 14.43 -13.52 12.54
N PRO A 17 13.61 -12.85 13.37
CA PRO A 17 13.12 -13.43 14.62
C PRO A 17 12.28 -14.69 14.38
N SER A 18 11.45 -14.70 13.33
CA SER A 18 10.57 -15.83 13.01
C SER A 18 11.32 -17.07 12.53
N LEU A 19 12.47 -16.91 11.88
CA LEU A 19 13.28 -18.04 11.39
C LEU A 19 14.44 -18.38 12.34
N GLY A 20 14.63 -17.61 13.42
CA GLY A 20 15.74 -17.76 14.36
C GLY A 20 17.13 -17.61 13.75
N ASN A 21 17.26 -17.07 12.53
CA ASN A 21 18.52 -17.05 11.77
C ASN A 21 18.55 -15.90 10.74
N LEU A 22 19.65 -15.74 10.01
CA LEU A 22 19.85 -14.68 9.03
C LEU A 22 19.10 -14.98 7.72
N ILE A 23 18.31 -14.03 7.24
CA ILE A 23 17.61 -14.05 5.96
C ILE A 23 18.22 -13.02 4.99
N CYS A 24 18.14 -13.27 3.68
CA CYS A 24 18.53 -12.27 2.68
C CYS A 24 17.45 -11.18 2.53
N SER A 25 17.83 -10.02 1.99
CA SER A 25 16.92 -8.88 1.84
C SER A 25 15.74 -9.15 0.91
N LEU A 26 15.92 -9.96 -0.15
CA LEU A 26 14.83 -10.27 -1.09
C LEU A 26 13.80 -11.20 -0.43
N CYS A 27 14.21 -12.35 0.13
CA CYS A 27 13.29 -13.25 0.82
C CYS A 27 12.59 -12.57 1.99
N CYS A 28 13.28 -11.69 2.72
CA CYS A 28 12.66 -10.86 3.76
C CYS A 28 11.60 -9.90 3.20
N GLY A 29 11.84 -9.25 2.07
CA GLY A 29 10.87 -8.32 1.47
C GLY A 29 9.66 -9.03 0.86
N GLU A 30 9.87 -10.19 0.24
CA GLU A 30 8.87 -10.93 -0.52
C GLU A 30 7.96 -11.80 0.36
N HIS A 31 8.49 -12.31 1.47
CA HIS A 31 7.80 -13.30 2.30
C HIS A 31 7.43 -12.80 3.70
N ARG A 32 7.84 -11.58 4.10
CA ARG A 32 7.40 -10.98 5.38
C ARG A 32 5.88 -10.88 5.44
N ILE A 33 5.29 -11.25 6.58
CA ILE A 33 3.83 -11.24 6.87
C ILE A 33 3.04 -12.27 6.04
N THR A 34 3.39 -12.51 4.78
CA THR A 34 2.64 -13.40 3.87
C THR A 34 2.97 -14.88 4.08
N ARG A 35 4.25 -15.23 4.12
CA ARG A 35 4.73 -16.62 4.29
C ARG A 35 5.61 -16.81 5.52
N ILE A 36 6.07 -15.72 6.13
CA ILE A 36 6.85 -15.70 7.36
C ILE A 36 6.02 -15.01 8.44
N ALA A 37 5.77 -15.71 9.54
CA ALA A 37 5.05 -15.22 10.72
C ALA A 37 5.86 -14.14 11.47
N CYS A 38 5.96 -12.96 10.87
CA CYS A 38 6.73 -11.83 11.36
C CYS A 38 6.08 -11.26 12.63
N PRO A 39 6.85 -11.07 13.73
CA PRO A 39 6.31 -10.41 14.90
C PRO A 39 6.08 -8.92 14.61
N ALA A 40 5.12 -8.32 15.31
CA ALA A 40 4.66 -6.95 15.07
C ALA A 40 5.75 -5.88 15.28
N ASP A 41 6.75 -6.18 16.11
CA ASP A 41 7.91 -5.36 16.46
C ASP A 41 9.10 -5.56 15.49
N CYS A 42 8.96 -6.35 14.43
CA CYS A 42 10.05 -6.61 13.50
C CYS A 42 10.53 -5.32 12.80
N ARG A 43 11.79 -4.93 13.06
CA ARG A 43 12.47 -3.73 12.51
C ARG A 43 12.46 -3.63 10.97
N TYR A 44 12.26 -4.75 10.27
CA TYR A 44 12.25 -4.81 8.81
C TYR A 44 10.85 -4.70 8.21
N LEU A 45 9.81 -4.54 9.03
CA LEU A 45 8.46 -4.27 8.55
C LEU A 45 8.29 -2.81 8.11
N GLY A 46 8.76 -1.84 8.91
CA GLY A 46 8.55 -0.40 8.66
C GLY A 46 9.35 0.17 7.49
N THR A 47 10.60 -0.28 7.29
CA THR A 47 11.54 0.36 6.34
C THR A 47 11.27 0.08 4.86
N GLY A 48 10.34 -0.82 4.53
CA GLY A 48 10.00 -1.17 3.15
C GLY A 48 8.78 -0.46 2.59
N SER A 49 7.94 0.15 3.43
CA SER A 49 6.66 0.76 3.01
C SER A 49 6.92 2.07 2.27
N ASP A 50 7.61 3.00 2.91
CA ASP A 50 7.75 4.38 2.43
C ASP A 50 8.53 4.46 1.10
N TYR A 51 9.58 3.65 0.95
CA TYR A 51 10.35 3.62 -0.31
C TYR A 51 9.54 3.00 -1.46
N GLN A 52 8.77 1.94 -1.20
CA GLN A 52 7.92 1.33 -2.22
C GLN A 52 6.74 2.25 -2.56
N GLN A 53 6.10 2.86 -1.57
CA GLN A 53 5.05 3.85 -1.77
C GLN A 53 5.54 5.07 -2.56
N LYS A 54 6.73 5.58 -2.27
CA LYS A 54 7.32 6.68 -3.02
C LYS A 54 7.57 6.31 -4.48
N ARG A 55 8.12 5.12 -4.74
CA ARG A 55 8.32 4.62 -6.11
C ARG A 55 7.02 4.40 -6.88
N LEU A 56 6.00 3.85 -6.22
CA LEU A 56 4.68 3.67 -6.81
C LEU A 56 4.05 5.04 -7.12
N SER A 57 4.14 6.00 -6.20
CA SER A 57 3.68 7.37 -6.41
C SER A 57 4.35 8.05 -7.61
N GLU A 58 5.67 7.90 -7.75
CA GLU A 58 6.41 8.38 -8.91
C GLU A 58 5.97 7.69 -10.22
N GLN A 59 5.79 6.36 -10.19
CA GLN A 59 5.37 5.57 -11.34
C GLN A 59 3.95 5.91 -11.81
N PHE A 60 3.01 6.11 -10.89
CA PHE A 60 1.61 6.40 -11.20
C PHE A 60 1.30 7.89 -11.36
N SER A 61 2.28 8.77 -11.13
CA SER A 61 2.13 10.22 -11.32
C SER A 61 1.60 10.65 -12.71
N PRO A 62 2.03 10.05 -13.85
CA PRO A 62 1.46 10.35 -15.16
C PRO A 62 -0.02 9.96 -15.25
N VAL A 63 -0.36 8.73 -14.88
CA VAL A 63 -1.73 8.20 -14.90
C VAL A 63 -2.66 9.03 -14.03
N ARG A 64 -2.19 9.42 -12.84
CA ARG A 64 -2.94 10.30 -11.94
C ARG A 64 -3.19 11.66 -12.60
N ARG A 65 -2.18 12.28 -13.22
CA ARG A 65 -2.36 13.57 -13.90
C ARG A 65 -3.36 13.50 -15.04
N ASP A 66 -3.31 12.45 -15.86
CA ASP A 66 -4.25 12.25 -16.96
C ASP A 66 -5.68 12.11 -16.42
N PHE A 67 -5.88 11.34 -15.34
CA PHE A 67 -7.19 11.21 -14.69
C PHE A 67 -7.73 12.52 -14.10
N TYR A 68 -6.88 13.32 -13.45
CA TYR A 68 -7.26 14.64 -12.96
C TYR A 68 -7.69 15.59 -14.11
N ARG A 69 -7.02 15.51 -15.27
CA ARG A 69 -7.42 16.26 -16.47
C ARG A 69 -8.79 15.80 -16.97
N GLU A 70 -9.01 14.50 -17.10
CA GLU A 70 -10.29 13.94 -17.56
C GLU A 70 -11.46 14.30 -16.61
N LEU A 71 -11.21 14.33 -15.29
CA LEU A 71 -12.19 14.78 -14.31
C LEU A 71 -12.55 16.25 -14.47
N ASP A 72 -11.57 17.11 -14.73
CA ASP A 72 -11.81 18.54 -14.97
C ASP A 72 -12.58 18.75 -16.27
N GLU A 73 -12.23 18.04 -17.34
CA GLU A 73 -12.92 18.12 -18.63
C GLU A 73 -14.38 17.65 -18.57
N SER A 74 -14.66 16.59 -17.80
CA SER A 74 -16.00 15.97 -17.73
C SER A 74 -16.91 16.56 -16.64
N GLY A 75 -16.34 16.90 -15.48
CA GLY A 75 -17.09 17.31 -14.29
C GLY A 75 -16.60 18.61 -13.65
N GLY A 76 -15.60 19.25 -14.24
CA GLY A 76 -15.02 20.51 -13.78
C GLY A 76 -14.37 20.43 -12.40
N GLN A 77 -14.12 21.61 -11.84
CA GLN A 77 -13.43 21.79 -10.56
C GLN A 77 -14.09 21.05 -9.39
N LYS A 78 -15.42 20.86 -9.41
CA LYS A 78 -16.12 20.11 -8.34
C LYS A 78 -15.82 18.62 -8.38
N ALA A 79 -15.71 18.02 -9.55
CA ALA A 79 -15.34 16.61 -9.69
C ALA A 79 -13.89 16.38 -9.26
N VAL A 80 -12.99 17.29 -9.65
CA VAL A 80 -11.60 17.31 -9.19
C VAL A 80 -11.52 17.43 -7.66
N ALA A 81 -12.24 18.38 -7.06
CA ALA A 81 -12.24 18.58 -5.61
C ALA A 81 -12.77 17.35 -4.86
N LEU A 82 -13.84 16.71 -5.36
CA LEU A 82 -14.39 15.49 -4.78
C LEU A 82 -13.36 14.34 -4.81
N PHE A 83 -12.71 14.13 -5.96
CA PHE A 83 -11.69 13.08 -6.08
C PHE A 83 -10.49 13.34 -5.17
N ASN A 84 -10.00 14.59 -5.12
CA ASN A 84 -8.91 14.97 -4.23
C ASN A 84 -9.25 14.75 -2.75
N LEU A 85 -10.49 15.03 -2.34
CA LEU A 85 -10.95 14.72 -0.98
C LEU A 85 -10.88 13.21 -0.70
N ILE A 86 -11.37 12.38 -1.61
CA ILE A 86 -11.30 10.91 -1.47
C ILE A 86 -9.84 10.44 -1.41
N GLU A 87 -8.97 10.95 -2.27
CA GLU A 87 -7.54 10.61 -2.32
C GLU A 87 -6.86 10.94 -0.98
N VAL A 88 -7.00 12.17 -0.49
CA VAL A 88 -6.36 12.63 0.76
C VAL A 88 -6.85 11.82 1.96
N ILE A 89 -8.17 11.63 2.10
CA ILE A 89 -8.72 10.91 3.25
C ILE A 89 -8.32 9.43 3.21
N THR A 90 -8.35 8.81 2.03
CA THR A 90 -7.90 7.42 1.86
C THR A 90 -6.44 7.28 2.24
N PHE A 91 -5.58 8.13 1.69
CA PHE A 91 -4.16 8.09 1.99
C PHE A 91 -3.88 8.28 3.48
N SER A 92 -4.42 9.33 4.11
CA SER A 92 -4.21 9.61 5.54
C SER A 92 -4.71 8.48 6.46
N TYR A 93 -5.77 7.77 6.07
CA TYR A 93 -6.28 6.64 6.84
C TYR A 93 -5.39 5.38 6.73
N PHE A 94 -4.75 5.16 5.58
CA PHE A 94 -3.99 3.95 5.30
C PHE A 94 -2.46 4.09 5.39
N GLU A 95 -1.90 5.31 5.35
CA GLU A 95 -0.44 5.56 5.28
C GLU A 95 0.36 4.83 6.39
N GLY A 96 -0.22 4.63 7.58
CA GLY A 96 0.39 3.88 8.67
C GLY A 96 -0.21 2.49 8.96
N ARG A 97 -1.26 2.06 8.23
CA ARG A 97 -1.98 0.82 8.49
C ARG A 97 -1.44 -0.33 7.65
N ARG A 98 -0.94 -1.36 8.35
CA ARG A 98 -0.33 -2.55 7.73
C ARG A 98 -1.34 -3.62 7.32
N ASP A 99 -2.55 -3.52 7.82
CA ASP A 99 -3.69 -4.41 7.60
C ASP A 99 -4.71 -3.84 6.61
N GLY A 100 -4.46 -2.62 6.10
CA GLY A 100 -5.37 -1.92 5.20
C GLY A 100 -5.59 -2.68 3.89
N GLN A 101 -6.86 -2.76 3.46
CA GLN A 101 -7.25 -3.43 2.22
C GLN A 101 -8.08 -2.50 1.33
N ASP A 102 -7.86 -2.56 0.01
CA ASP A 102 -8.65 -1.82 -0.98
C ASP A 102 -10.17 -2.10 -0.86
N ALA A 103 -10.53 -3.29 -0.38
CA ALA A 103 -11.91 -3.68 -0.12
C ALA A 103 -12.62 -2.76 0.90
N GLU A 104 -11.89 -2.18 1.86
CA GLU A 104 -12.45 -1.21 2.82
C GLU A 104 -12.90 0.07 2.09
N VAL A 105 -12.07 0.60 1.19
CA VAL A 105 -12.39 1.79 0.38
C VAL A 105 -13.59 1.54 -0.53
N ILE A 106 -13.59 0.40 -1.23
CA ILE A 106 -14.68 0.02 -2.13
C ILE A 106 -16.00 -0.12 -1.35
N THR A 107 -15.96 -0.78 -0.19
CA THR A 107 -17.14 -0.96 0.67
C THR A 107 -17.69 0.40 1.13
N ALA A 108 -16.82 1.32 1.54
CA ALA A 108 -17.23 2.66 1.96
C ALA A 108 -17.89 3.45 0.81
N LEU A 109 -17.28 3.47 -0.38
CA LEU A 109 -17.84 4.16 -1.55
C LEU A 109 -19.18 3.54 -1.99
N GLN A 110 -19.29 2.21 -1.95
CA GLN A 110 -20.54 1.50 -2.25
C GLN A 110 -21.64 1.81 -1.22
N ALA A 111 -21.29 1.89 0.07
CA ALA A 111 -22.22 2.27 1.12
C ALA A 111 -22.73 3.70 0.89
N LEU A 112 -21.83 4.67 0.64
CA LEU A 112 -22.20 6.05 0.31
C LEU A 112 -23.16 6.13 -0.89
N ARG A 113 -22.89 5.37 -1.95
CA ARG A 113 -23.79 5.28 -3.10
C ARG A 113 -25.18 4.74 -2.74
N ARG A 114 -25.29 3.82 -1.77
CA ARG A 114 -26.59 3.25 -1.37
C ARG A 114 -27.35 4.13 -0.39
N THR A 115 -26.66 4.81 0.52
CA THR A 115 -27.30 5.52 1.64
C THR A 115 -27.46 7.01 1.38
N LEU A 116 -26.61 7.60 0.54
CA LEU A 116 -26.51 9.04 0.36
C LEU A 116 -26.42 9.47 -1.10
N SER A 117 -26.74 8.59 -2.08
CA SER A 117 -26.71 9.01 -3.48
C SER A 117 -27.80 10.07 -3.74
N PRO A 118 -27.42 11.31 -4.10
CA PRO A 118 -28.38 12.31 -4.55
C PRO A 118 -28.87 12.01 -5.97
N LEU A 119 -28.15 11.14 -6.68
CA LEU A 119 -28.50 10.60 -7.99
C LEU A 119 -29.52 9.48 -7.75
N HIS A 120 -30.79 9.85 -7.65
CA HIS A 120 -31.88 8.90 -7.73
C HIS A 120 -32.03 8.51 -9.20
N VAL A 121 -31.56 7.32 -9.56
CA VAL A 121 -32.00 6.61 -10.77
C VAL A 121 -32.98 5.54 -10.32
#